data_AF-A0A3D3CRW4-F1
#
_entry.id   AF-A0A3D3CRW4-F1
#
_cell.length_a   1.000
_cell.length_b   1.000
_cell.length_c   1.000
_cell.angle_alpha   90.00
_cell.angle_beta   90.00
_cell.angle_gamma   90.00
#
_symmetry.space_group_name_H-M   'P 1'
#
loop_
_entity.id
_entity.type
_entity.pdbx_description
1 polymer ?
#
loop_
_entity_poly.entity_id
_entity_poly.type
_entity_poly.pdbx_seq_one_letter_code
_entity_poly.pdbx_strand_id
1 'polypeptide(L)'
;MKKLILLPLLFLFYFSFSQHEIKIYPANWWVGMKNPHLQLMLHGKDISRGRVEFDPKKNPGITIASIQKIKNPDYLFLNLNIAPNTKPGNIKLNIHF
;
A
#
# COMPACT_ATOMS: atom_id res chain seq x y z
N MET A 1 -48.44 -12.59 19.88
CA MET A 1 -47.79 -11.92 18.73
C MET A 1 -46.59 -11.11 19.24
N LYS A 2 -45.44 -11.76 19.50
CA LYS A 2 -44.23 -11.09 20.02
C LYS A 2 -42.92 -11.56 19.34
N LYS A 3 -43.03 -12.41 18.31
CA LYS A 3 -41.87 -13.02 17.63
C LYS A 3 -41.44 -12.30 16.34
N LEU A 4 -42.13 -11.23 15.92
CA LEU A 4 -41.78 -10.50 14.69
C LEU A 4 -40.82 -9.31 14.88
N ILE A 5 -40.47 -8.95 16.12
CA ILE A 5 -39.57 -7.80 16.40
C ILE A 5 -38.09 -8.17 16.29
N LEU A 6 -37.76 -9.46 16.12
CA LEU A 6 -36.38 -9.94 15.93
C LEU A 6 -35.90 -9.89 14.46
N LEU A 7 -36.81 -9.68 13.49
CA LEU A 7 -36.46 -9.67 12.06
C LEU A 7 -35.65 -8.43 11.58
N PRO A 8 -35.90 -7.18 12.05
CA PRO A 8 -35.15 -6.02 11.56
C PRO A 8 -33.74 -5.92 12.16
N LEU A 9 -33.45 -6.61 13.27
CA LEU A 9 -32.12 -6.66 13.86
C LEU A 9 -31.15 -7.52 13.03
N LEU A 10 -31.68 -8.46 12.24
CA LEU A 10 -30.89 -9.36 11.38
C LEU A 10 -30.40 -8.68 10.08
N PHE A 11 -30.98 -7.53 9.70
CA PHE A 11 -30.63 -6.82 8.47
C PHE A 11 -29.51 -5.77 8.63
N LEU A 12 -29.14 -5.42 9.86
CA LEU A 12 -28.10 -4.41 10.13
C LEU A 12 -26.66 -4.91 9.91
N PHE A 13 -26.45 -6.19 9.58
CA PHE A 13 -25.12 -6.80 9.42
C PHE A 13 -24.59 -6.85 7.97
N TYR A 14 -25.32 -6.33 6.97
CA TYR A 14 -24.93 -6.47 5.56
C TYR A 14 -24.00 -5.38 5.00
N PHE A 15 -23.60 -4.38 5.80
CA PHE A 15 -22.56 -3.44 5.36
C PHE A 15 -21.17 -4.06 5.57
N SER A 16 -20.83 -5.04 4.75
CA SER A 16 -19.43 -5.45 4.57
C SER A 16 -18.71 -4.34 3.81
N PHE A 17 -17.91 -3.55 4.51
CA PHE A 17 -16.93 -2.67 3.86
C PHE A 17 -15.91 -3.55 3.14
N SER A 18 -16.00 -3.61 1.81
CA SER A 18 -14.96 -4.24 0.99
C SER A 18 -13.67 -3.43 1.14
N GLN A 19 -12.68 -4.00 1.82
CA GLN A 19 -11.35 -3.42 1.87
C GLN A 19 -10.72 -3.60 0.50
N HIS A 20 -10.40 -2.49 -0.17
CA HIS A 20 -9.63 -2.55 -1.40
C HIS A 20 -8.24 -3.12 -1.09
N GLU A 21 -8.01 -4.35 -1.55
CA GLU A 21 -6.71 -4.99 -1.44
C GLU A 21 -5.72 -4.27 -2.35
N ILE A 22 -4.64 -3.74 -1.77
CA ILE A 22 -3.53 -3.15 -2.52
C ILE A 22 -2.42 -4.18 -2.60
N LYS A 23 -2.04 -4.54 -3.83
CA LYS A 23 -0.96 -5.49 -4.10
C LYS A 23 0.32 -4.74 -4.44
N ILE A 24 1.44 -5.20 -3.89
CA ILE A 24 2.76 -4.58 -4.08
C ILE A 24 3.69 -5.63 -4.67
N TYR A 25 4.37 -5.28 -5.77
CA TYR A 25 5.32 -6.14 -6.45
C TYR A 25 6.65 -5.42 -6.73
N PRO A 26 7.81 -6.04 -6.46
CA PRO A 26 7.97 -7.26 -5.67
C PRO A 26 7.54 -7.05 -4.20
N ALA A 27 7.05 -8.11 -3.54
CA ALA A 27 6.61 -8.05 -2.15
C ALA A 27 7.76 -7.95 -1.14
N ASN A 28 8.96 -8.41 -1.54
CA ASN A 28 10.17 -8.39 -0.73
C ASN A 28 11.36 -7.98 -1.59
N TRP A 29 12.39 -7.43 -0.94
CA TRP A 29 13.64 -7.06 -1.58
C TRP A 29 14.81 -7.23 -0.60
N TRP A 30 16.04 -7.09 -1.11
CA TRP A 30 17.26 -7.24 -0.32
C TRP A 30 17.97 -5.91 -0.11
N VAL A 31 18.51 -5.72 1.08
CA VAL A 31 19.49 -4.66 1.38
C VAL A 31 20.87 -5.05 0.85
N GLY A 32 21.75 -4.07 0.64
CA GLY A 32 23.12 -4.33 0.17
C GLY A 32 23.23 -4.79 -1.30
N MET A 33 22.15 -4.68 -2.07
CA MET A 33 22.16 -4.95 -3.51
C MET A 33 23.13 -4.01 -4.24
N LYS A 34 23.85 -4.53 -5.25
CA LYS A 34 24.77 -3.71 -6.09
C LYS A 34 24.04 -2.55 -6.77
N ASN A 35 22.80 -2.79 -7.22
CA ASN A 35 21.91 -1.74 -7.70
C ASN A 35 21.03 -1.26 -6.54
N PRO A 36 21.19 0.00 -6.08
CA PRO A 36 20.40 0.54 -4.98
C PRO A 36 18.98 0.97 -5.39
N HIS A 37 18.66 0.93 -6.69
CA HIS A 37 17.37 1.38 -7.21
C HIS A 37 16.36 0.24 -7.25
N LEU A 38 15.20 0.44 -6.63
CA LEU A 38 14.08 -0.49 -6.63
C LEU A 38 12.82 0.21 -7.14
N GLN A 39 12.21 -0.35 -8.18
CA GLN A 39 10.88 0.06 -8.62
C GLN A 39 9.83 -0.92 -8.08
N LEU A 40 8.88 -0.39 -7.32
CA LEU A 40 7.70 -1.12 -6.87
C LEU A 40 6.52 -0.81 -7.79
N MET A 41 5.79 -1.84 -8.19
CA MET A 41 4.47 -1.73 -8.82
C MET A 41 3.40 -1.92 -7.75
N LEU A 42 2.60 -0.89 -7.52
CA LEU A 42 1.45 -0.92 -6.65
C LEU A 42 0.19 -1.04 -7.53
N HIS A 43 -0.66 -2.00 -7.20
CA HIS A 43 -1.92 -2.24 -7.89
C HIS A 43 -3.08 -2.21 -6.90
N GLY A 44 -4.10 -1.42 -7.20
CA GLY A 44 -5.31 -1.27 -6.41
C GLY A 44 -6.21 -0.21 -7.04
N LYS A 45 -7.53 -0.30 -6.83
CA LYS A 45 -8.48 0.62 -7.48
C LYS A 45 -8.13 2.08 -7.19
N ASP A 46 -8.04 2.89 -8.24
CA ASP A 46 -7.77 4.33 -8.20
C ASP A 46 -6.51 4.71 -7.39
N ILE A 47 -5.56 3.79 -7.17
CA ILE A 47 -4.40 4.00 -6.31
C ILE A 47 -3.52 5.18 -6.75
N SER A 48 -3.50 5.48 -8.05
CA SER A 48 -2.78 6.62 -8.60
C SER A 48 -3.33 7.98 -8.15
N ARG A 49 -4.55 8.04 -7.60
CA ARG A 49 -5.10 9.27 -7.01
C ARG A 49 -4.50 9.56 -5.64
N GLY A 50 -4.06 8.52 -4.94
CA GLY A 50 -3.47 8.66 -3.61
C GLY A 50 -2.04 9.22 -3.61
N ARG A 51 -1.64 9.74 -2.46
CA ARG A 51 -0.26 10.11 -2.13
C ARG A 51 0.37 9.02 -1.28
N VAL A 52 1.50 8.47 -1.74
CA VAL A 52 2.23 7.40 -1.05
C VAL A 52 3.36 7.98 -0.20
N GLU A 53 3.42 7.59 1.07
CA GLU A 53 4.45 8.00 2.01
C GLU A 53 4.88 6.85 2.92
N PHE A 54 6.02 7.00 3.58
CA PHE A 54 6.43 6.17 4.71
C PHE A 54 7.19 7.02 5.72
N ASP A 55 7.32 6.53 6.95
CA ASP A 55 8.05 7.22 8.01
C ASP A 55 9.58 7.11 7.80
N PRO A 56 10.29 8.20 7.46
CA PRO A 56 11.73 8.15 7.21
C PRO A 56 12.55 7.85 8.48
N LYS A 57 12.01 8.13 9.68
CA LYS A 57 12.70 7.82 10.94
C LYS A 57 12.72 6.32 11.21
N LYS A 58 11.67 5.60 10.80
CA LYS A 58 11.57 4.14 10.91
C LYS A 58 12.29 3.41 9.78
N ASN A 59 12.52 4.07 8.65
CA ASN A 59 13.11 3.48 7.45
C ASN A 59 14.37 4.26 7.02
N PRO A 60 15.39 4.40 7.90
CA PRO A 60 16.60 5.13 7.55
C PRO A 60 17.33 4.46 6.37
N GLY A 61 17.85 5.28 5.46
CA GLY A 61 18.55 4.80 4.26
C GLY A 61 17.63 4.38 3.11
N ILE A 62 16.32 4.59 3.22
CA ILE A 62 15.36 4.39 2.12
C ILE A 62 14.74 5.74 1.76
N THR A 63 14.76 6.10 0.47
CA THR A 63 14.17 7.35 -0.02
C THR A 63 13.27 7.10 -1.23
N ILE A 64 12.21 7.91 -1.36
CA ILE A 64 11.38 7.94 -2.57
C ILE A 64 12.12 8.77 -3.61
N ALA A 65 12.58 8.13 -4.68
CA ALA A 65 13.23 8.79 -5.81
C ALA A 65 12.20 9.44 -6.73
N SER A 66 11.09 8.74 -7.01
CA SER A 66 9.98 9.28 -7.80
C SER A 66 8.72 8.42 -7.67
N ILE A 67 7.59 9.03 -8.03
CA ILE A 67 6.31 8.33 -8.19
C ILE A 67 5.85 8.54 -9.63
N GLN A 68 5.59 7.45 -10.34
CA GLN A 68 5.17 7.49 -11.75
C GLN A 68 3.73 6.97 -11.87
N LYS A 69 2.87 7.83 -12.38
CA LYS A 69 1.48 7.50 -12.72
C LYS A 69 1.41 7.10 -14.20
N ILE A 70 0.64 6.07 -14.50
CA ILE A 70 0.38 5.65 -15.88
C ILE A 70 -1.08 5.93 -16.25
N LYS A 71 -1.47 5.63 -17.50
CA LYS A 71 -2.83 5.87 -17.98
C LYS A 71 -3.90 5.11 -17.19
N ASN A 72 -3.57 3.91 -16.72
CA ASN A 72 -4.48 3.14 -15.88
C ASN A 72 -4.42 3.66 -14.43
N PRO A 73 -5.53 4.19 -13.87
CA PRO A 73 -5.54 4.77 -12.54
C PRO A 73 -5.33 3.73 -11.41
N ASP A 74 -5.48 2.44 -11.72
CA ASP A 74 -5.35 1.34 -10.75
C ASP A 74 -3.90 0.89 -10.53
N TYR A 75 -2.94 1.57 -11.15
CA TYR A 75 -1.52 1.28 -11.06
C TYR A 75 -0.70 2.52 -10.69
N LEU A 76 0.31 2.31 -9.86
CA LEU A 76 1.27 3.33 -9.46
C LEU A 76 2.66 2.71 -9.33
N PHE A 77 3.67 3.35 -9.91
CA PHE A 77 5.05 2.90 -9.73
C PHE A 77 5.77 3.80 -8.74
N LEU A 78 6.31 3.19 -7.69
CA LEU A 78 7.09 3.86 -6.65
C LEU A 78 8.55 3.48 -6.80
N ASN A 79 9.38 4.46 -7.18
CA ASN A 79 10.82 4.27 -7.31
C ASN A 79 11.50 4.65 -6.01
N LEU A 80 12.26 3.72 -5.45
CA LEU A 80 12.99 3.85 -4.20
C LEU A 80 14.48 3.79 -4.44
N ASN A 81 15.24 4.51 -3.62
CA ASN A 81 16.67 4.30 -3.44
C ASN A 81 16.90 3.67 -2.07
N ILE A 82 17.66 2.58 -2.03
CA ILE A 82 18.02 1.84 -0.82
C ILE A 82 19.53 1.95 -0.64
N ALA A 83 19.97 2.62 0.41
CA ALA A 83 21.38 2.78 0.73
C ALA A 83 22.05 1.43 1.03
N PRO A 84 23.34 1.24 0.73
CA PRO A 84 24.04 -0.03 0.94
C PRO A 84 24.01 -0.55 2.39
N ASN A 85 24.01 0.37 3.36
CA ASN A 85 24.07 0.07 4.79
C ASN A 85 22.68 0.05 5.46
N THR A 86 21.60 0.05 4.68
CA THR A 86 20.23 -0.06 5.21
C THR A 86 20.04 -1.37 5.95
N LYS A 87 19.39 -1.33 7.11
CA LYS A 87 19.10 -2.53 7.91
C LYS A 87 17.91 -3.30 7.33
N PRO A 88 17.92 -4.64 7.34
CA PRO A 88 16.74 -5.43 6.97
C PRO A 88 15.53 -5.10 7.86
N GLY A 89 14.34 -5.10 7.27
CA GLY A 89 13.10 -4.84 8.00
C GLY A 89 11.90 -4.70 7.08
N ASN A 90 10.72 -4.55 7.69
CA ASN A 90 9.48 -4.31 6.98
C ASN A 90 9.22 -2.81 6.84
N ILE A 91 8.79 -2.40 5.65
CA ILE A 91 8.37 -1.03 5.36
C ILE A 91 6.85 -0.99 5.33
N LYS A 92 6.25 -0.05 6.07
CA LYS A 92 4.83 0.26 5.97
C LYS A 92 4.64 1.47 5.07
N LEU A 93 4.02 1.25 3.90
CA LEU A 93 3.57 2.33 3.02
C LEU A 93 2.20 2.82 3.51
N ASN A 94 2.07 4.14 3.64
CA ASN A 94 0.81 4.83 3.91
C ASN A 94 0.33 5.47 2.62
N ILE A 95 -0.96 5.31 2.31
CA ILE A 95 -1.58 5.85 1.10
C ILE A 95 -2.72 6.77 1.54
N HIS A 96 -2.61 8.04 1.17
CA HIS A 96 -3.59 9.08 1.50
C HIS A 96 -4.38 9.41 0.23
N PHE A 97 -5.68 9.10 0.22
CA PHE A 97 -6.60 9.42 -0.88
C PHE A 97 -7.18 10.82 -0.77
#